data_AF-A0A523T509-F1
#
_entry.id   AF-A0A523T509-F1
#
_cell.length_a   1.000
_cell.length_b   1.000
_cell.length_c   1.000
_cell.angle_alpha   90.00
_cell.angle_beta   90.00
_cell.angle_gamma   90.00
#
_symmetry.space_group_name_H-M   'P 1'
#
loop_
_entity.id
_entity.type
_entity.pdbx_description
1 polymer ?
#
loop_
_entity_poly.entity_id
_entity_poly.type
_entity_poly.pdbx_seq_one_letter_code
_entity_poly.pdbx_strand_id
1 'polypeptide(L)' 'MAYEFTNSKGVKYYLHFKDVNLKGGRMQRIYFFCRDIRADSLDAVPDAYKVIETERTGMPILKKK' A
#
# COMPACT_ATOMS: atom_id res chain seq x y z
N MET A 1 13.40 2.62 5.56
CA MET A 1 13.59 2.33 4.13
C MET A 1 12.27 1.86 3.55
N ALA A 2 11.64 2.62 2.65
CA ALA A 2 10.33 2.29 2.11
C ALA A 2 10.29 0.89 1.44
N TYR A 3 9.23 0.13 1.72
CA TYR A 3 8.96 -1.16 1.09
C TYR A 3 8.69 -0.96 -0.40
N GLU A 4 9.60 -1.44 -1.25
CA GLU A 4 9.49 -1.42 -2.71
C GLU A 4 8.83 -2.70 -3.22
N PHE A 5 7.86 -2.54 -4.11
CA PHE A 5 7.20 -3.60 -4.84
C PHE A 5 7.25 -3.29 -6.34
N THR A 6 7.83 -4.19 -7.12
CA THR A 6 7.82 -4.10 -8.59
C THR A 6 6.69 -4.97 -9.11
N ASN A 7 5.76 -4.38 -9.85
CA ASN A 7 4.65 -5.13 -10.46
C ASN A 7 5.11 -5.93 -11.68
N SER A 8 4.23 -6.78 -12.20
CA SER A 8 4.49 -7.61 -13.39
C SER A 8 4.78 -6.79 -14.67
N LYS A 9 4.49 -5.49 -14.66
CA LYS A 9 4.77 -4.55 -15.76
C LYS A 9 6.09 -3.80 -15.60
N GLY A 10 6.90 -4.12 -14.57
CA GLY A 10 8.18 -3.46 -14.30
C GLY A 10 8.06 -2.08 -13.65
N VAL A 11 6.88 -1.71 -13.15
CA VAL A 11 6.63 -0.45 -12.46
C VAL A 11 6.87 -0.62 -10.96
N LYS A 12 7.71 0.25 -10.42
CA LYS A 12 8.01 0.31 -8.99
C LYS A 12 6.93 1.06 -8.22
N TYR A 13 6.55 0.50 -7.10
CA TYR A 13 5.61 1.05 -6.15
C TYR A 13 6.17 0.94 -4.74
N TYR A 14 5.80 1.89 -3.90
CA TYR A 14 6.23 1.97 -2.51
C TYR A 14 5.02 1.93 -1.61
N LEU A 15 5.10 1.15 -0.54
CA LEU A 15 4.02 1.04 0.44
C LEU A 15 3.97 2.27 1.33
N HIS A 16 2.79 2.86 1.50
CA HIS A 16 2.53 4.00 2.37
C HIS A 16 1.30 3.73 3.23
N PHE A 17 1.18 4.46 4.33
CA PHE A 17 -0.06 4.51 5.10
C PHE A 17 -0.61 5.92 5.17
N LYS A 18 -1.92 6.02 5.41
CA LYS A 18 -2.56 7.28 5.75
C LYS A 18 -3.68 7.01 6.73
N ASP A 19 -3.73 7.81 7.78
CA ASP A 19 -4.86 7.82 8.68
C ASP A 19 -5.94 8.73 8.09
N VAL A 20 -7.07 8.13 7.72
CA VAL A 20 -8.21 8.86 7.14
C VAL A 20 -9.38 8.84 8.12
N ASN A 21 -10.07 9.97 8.22
CA ASN A 21 -11.30 10.08 9.00
C ASN A 21 -12.48 9.73 8.10
N LEU A 22 -13.17 8.62 8.39
CA LEU A 22 -14.35 8.21 7.64
C LEU A 22 -15.57 9.04 8.05
N LYS A 23 -16.54 9.15 7.14
CA LYS A 23 -17.87 9.71 7.43
C LYS A 23 -18.52 8.86 8.53
N GLY A 24 -18.47 9.35 9.77
CA GLY A 24 -18.83 8.61 10.98
C GLY A 24 -17.89 8.86 12.17
N GLY A 25 -16.81 9.64 11.98
CA GLY A 25 -15.89 10.00 13.07
C GLY A 25 -14.90 8.90 13.44
N ARG A 26 -14.87 7.80 12.68
CA ARG A 26 -13.92 6.71 12.86
C ARG A 26 -12.64 7.02 12.10
N MET A 27 -11.53 7.08 12.84
CA MET A 27 -10.20 7.05 12.23
C MET A 27 -9.91 5.63 11.75
N GLN A 28 -9.55 5.51 10.47
CA GLN A 28 -9.10 4.26 9.88
C GLN A 28 -7.75 4.50 9.20
N ARG A 29 -6.78 3.66 9.55
CA ARG A 29 -5.53 3.56 8.82
C ARG A 29 -5.77 2.82 7.51
N ILE A 30 -5.54 3.48 6.40
CA ILE A 30 -5.50 2.86 5.08
C ILE A 30 -4.05 2.69 4.64
N TYR A 31 -3.82 1.66 3.85
CA TYR A 31 -2.53 1.41 3.23
C TYR A 31 -2.70 1.50 1.71
N PHE A 32 -1.73 2.11 1.05
CA PHE A 32 -1.77 2.32 -0.39
C PHE A 32 -0.37 2.28 -0.98
N PHE A 33 -0.30 1.97 -2.27
CA PHE A 33 0.94 1.96 -3.03
C PHE A 33 1.05 3.22 -3.88
N CYS A 34 2.22 3.87 -3.86
CA CYS A 34 2.51 5.05 -4.67
C CYS A 34 3.83 4.89 -5.43
N ARG A 35 4.04 5.65 -6.50
CA ARG A 35 5.32 5.61 -7.25
C ARG A 35 6.39 6.52 -6.63
N ASP A 36 5.97 7.43 -5.76
CA ASP A 36 6.86 8.31 -5.01
C ASP A 36 7.15 7.70 -3.63
N ILE A 37 8.32 8.01 -3.08
CA ILE A 37 8.62 7.75 -1.67
C ILE A 37 8.31 9.04 -0.89
N ARG A 38 7.39 8.97 0.06
CA ARG A 38 7.03 10.08 0.95
C ARG A 38 7.37 9.73 2.39
N ALA A 39 7.28 10.71 3.29
CA ALA A 39 7.52 10.51 4.71
C ALA A 39 6.60 9.44 5.33
N ASP A 40 5.40 9.25 4.78
CA ASP A 40 4.42 8.25 5.24
C ASP A 40 4.70 6.83 4.67
N SER A 41 5.87 6.61 4.09
CA SER A 41 6.26 5.30 3.60
C SER A 41 6.46 4.31 4.74
N LEU A 42 6.01 3.08 4.53
CA LEU A 42 6.23 1.97 5.44
C LEU A 42 7.42 1.14 4.99
N ASP A 43 8.20 0.70 5.97
CA ASP A 43 9.37 -0.13 5.71
C ASP A 43 9.03 -1.61 5.47
N ALA A 44 7.89 -2.06 5.99
CA ALA A 44 7.44 -3.42 5.86
C ALA A 44 5.92 -3.50 5.71
N VAL A 45 5.48 -4.57 5.06
CA VAL A 45 4.07 -4.96 4.99
C VAL A 45 3.67 -5.50 6.37
N PRO A 46 2.60 -4.99 6.99
CA PRO A 46 2.18 -5.52 8.29
C PRO A 46 1.74 -6.99 8.17
N ASP A 47 2.07 -7.82 9.17
CA ASP A 47 1.88 -9.29 9.12
C ASP A 47 0.45 -9.76 8.81
N ALA A 48 -0.54 -8.94 9.16
CA ALA A 48 -1.96 -9.20 8.89
C ALA A 48 -2.35 -9.03 7.41
N TYR A 49 -1.44 -8.53 6.58
CA TYR A 49 -1.67 -8.23 5.17
C TYR A 49 -0.65 -8.94 4.28
N LYS A 50 -1.04 -9.14 3.03
CA LYS A 50 -0.19 -9.63 1.95
C LYS A 50 -0.33 -8.71 0.74
N VAL A 51 0.77 -8.47 0.04
CA VAL A 51 0.75 -7.73 -1.21
C VAL A 51 0.29 -8.68 -2.31
N ILE A 52 -0.73 -8.27 -3.05
CA ILE A 52 -1.18 -8.96 -4.24
C ILE A 52 -1.26 -7.96 -5.39
N GLU A 53 -1.05 -8.44 -6.60
CA GLU A 53 -1.23 -7.65 -7.80
C GLU A 53 -2.63 -7.89 -8.38
N THR A 54 -3.29 -6.82 -8.83
CA THR A 54 -4.56 -6.94 -9.54
C THR A 54 -4.29 -7.33 -10.99
N GLU A 55 -4.71 -8.51 -11.44
CA GLU A 55 -4.47 -9.01 -12.81
C GLU A 55 -4.93 -8.03 -13.90
N ARG A 56 -6.05 -7.31 -13.66
CA ARG A 56 -6.63 -6.40 -14.65
C ARG A 56 -5.83 -5.12 -14.87
N THR A 57 -5.24 -4.55 -13.82
CA THR A 57 -4.56 -3.24 -13.89
C THR A 57 -3.06 -3.34 -13.70
N GLY A 58 -2.58 -4.42 -13.07
CA GLY A 58 -1.23 -4.56 -12.56
C GLY A 58 -0.97 -3.71 -11.30
N MET A 59 -2.04 -3.29 -10.61
CA MET A 59 -1.91 -2.43 -9.42
C MET A 59 -1.67 -3.29 -8.18
N PRO A 60 -0.57 -3.05 -7.43
CA PRO A 60 -0.35 -3.71 -6.16
C PRO A 60 -1.34 -3.20 -5.12
N ILE A 61 -1.95 -4.13 -4.39
CA ILE A 61 -2.91 -3.87 -3.31
C ILE A 61 -2.57 -4.75 -2.10
N LEU A 62 -2.94 -4.28 -0.90
CA LEU A 62 -2.86 -5.13 0.28
C LEU A 62 -4.17 -5.86 0.47
N LYS A 63 -4.07 -7.18 0.47
CA LYS A 63 -5.15 -8.07 0.87
C LYS A 63 -4.90 -8.50 2.30
N LYS A 64 -5.89 -8.34 3.17
CA LYS A 64 -5.85 -8.94 4.51
C LYS A 64 -5.71 -10.46 4.35
N LYS A 65 -4.84 -11.09 5.15
CA LYS A 65 -4.72 -12.54 5.17
C LYS A 65 -6.06 -13.19 5.50
#